data_AF-A0A2K3IUK6-F1
#
_entry.id   AF-A0A2K3IUK6-F1
#
_cell.length_a   1.000
_cell.length_b   1.000
_cell.length_c   1.000
_cell.angle_alpha   90.00
_cell.angle_beta   90.00
_cell.angle_gamma   90.00
#
_symmetry.space_group_name_H-M   'P 1'
#
loop_
_entity.id
_entity.type
_entity.pdbx_description
1 polymer ?
#
loop_
_entity_poly.entity_id
_entity_poly.type
_entity_poly.pdbx_seq_one_letter_code
_entity_poly.pdbx_strand_id
1 'polypeptide(L)'
;MTLTPIYSSQKIRRFEVYDFEWIPRSLKMRLCGRYGPQGYKYYFSVDDFLDDVLTYSNRGKWFFAHAGGLADIQFVFEKLLQKPEYTVEASFSGSSAIIVKVKRSNRIWCFCDSYWLFRDSLANIGKAMGLDKSGPSLEISMSEEETRKWYESVPLEILIPYNERDCEILYRAIYAFQELLLQEGGVLQKTIASCGMTLFRRQFLKNSIRTNEGLNNISRGAYHASRVEVISHRCVNAKYFDINSSFPFSMTKPQPGDLVQSHVGLPDRLINNSNRSYLVKANITVPDCHIAPIPYRDQRTNRLFFPNGTWTAWFTDVDFEILLKEDYRINMIFESKEFEVFNDLADYALTIYNKRKSTDDHFMRILYKYLMNAVYGKLAERSEKKKMWLNPDKETLIRLDEKYGGFENCYVRGGAFIEDIYLPLQHVHVPISARITALSRELIYDLLTESTNSYYCDTDGFATDDDFPTGNELGELKMEKDII
;
A
#
# COMPACT_ATOMS: atom_id res chain seq x y z
N MET A 1 14.64 -13.69 -11.43
CA MET A 1 14.50 -13.16 -10.06
C MET A 1 13.78 -14.20 -9.21
N THR A 2 13.82 -14.10 -7.89
CA THR A 2 13.18 -15.10 -7.03
C THR A 2 12.64 -14.42 -5.77
N LEU A 3 11.36 -14.67 -5.46
CA LEU A 3 10.78 -14.36 -4.16
C LEU A 3 11.24 -15.44 -3.19
N THR A 4 12.14 -15.08 -2.27
CA THR A 4 12.81 -16.04 -1.38
C THR A 4 12.41 -15.87 0.08
N PRO A 5 12.37 -16.95 0.87
CA PRO A 5 12.29 -16.86 2.32
C PRO A 5 13.47 -16.07 2.90
N ILE A 6 13.27 -15.45 4.06
CA ILE A 6 14.32 -14.69 4.76
C ILE A 6 14.68 -15.40 6.08
N TYR A 7 15.90 -15.95 6.14
CA TYR A 7 16.40 -16.66 7.32
C TYR A 7 17.32 -15.82 8.22
N SER A 8 17.78 -14.65 7.76
CA SER A 8 18.63 -13.75 8.59
C SER A 8 17.91 -13.34 9.87
N SER A 9 18.63 -13.11 10.98
CA SER A 9 18.04 -12.70 12.26
C SER A 9 17.23 -11.40 12.18
N GLN A 10 16.22 -11.27 13.05
CA GLN A 10 15.47 -10.03 13.20
C GLN A 10 16.40 -8.92 13.70
N LYS A 11 16.15 -7.68 13.26
CA LYS A 11 16.92 -6.51 13.67
C LYS A 11 15.97 -5.46 14.22
N ILE A 12 16.21 -5.05 15.46
CA ILE A 12 15.54 -3.89 16.06
C ILE A 12 16.00 -2.64 15.32
N ARG A 13 15.06 -1.82 14.86
CA ARG A 13 15.35 -0.56 14.18
C ARG A 13 15.53 0.54 15.21
N ARG A 14 16.61 1.31 15.04
CA ARG A 14 16.80 2.57 15.74
C ARG A 14 15.99 3.62 15.00
N PHE A 15 14.99 4.17 15.68
CA PHE A 15 14.20 5.28 15.14
C PHE A 15 13.91 6.31 16.22
N GLU A 16 13.55 7.49 15.76
CA GLU A 16 12.97 8.58 16.54
C GLU A 16 11.89 9.25 15.69
N VAL A 17 11.16 10.17 16.29
CA VAL A 17 10.11 10.91 15.61
C VAL A 17 10.32 12.40 15.75
N TYR A 18 9.74 13.17 14.84
CA TYR A 18 9.77 14.62 14.87
C TYR A 18 8.49 15.18 14.26
N ASP A 19 8.19 16.43 14.60
CA ASP A 19 7.03 17.17 14.12
C ASP A 19 7.36 18.66 14.11
N PHE A 20 6.98 19.37 13.04
CA PHE A 20 7.13 20.81 12.91
C PHE A 20 5.81 21.52 13.13
N GLU A 21 5.82 22.46 14.08
CA GLU A 21 4.77 23.47 14.22
C GLU A 21 5.13 24.69 13.40
N TRP A 22 4.28 25.06 12.46
CA TRP A 22 4.53 26.16 11.54
C TRP A 22 3.25 26.92 11.24
N ILE A 23 3.39 28.17 10.82
CA ILE A 23 2.26 29.02 10.47
C ILE A 23 1.76 28.61 9.07
N PRO A 24 0.52 28.11 8.94
CA PRO A 24 -0.06 27.69 7.67
C PRO A 24 0.14 28.73 6.55
N ARG A 25 0.46 28.24 5.34
CA ARG A 25 0.74 29.04 4.12
C ARG A 25 1.96 29.97 4.16
N SER A 26 2.77 29.96 5.22
CA SER A 26 3.96 30.84 5.32
C SER A 26 5.31 30.12 5.23
N LEU A 27 5.33 28.77 5.38
CA LEU A 27 6.55 27.99 5.63
C LEU A 27 7.43 28.57 6.75
N LYS A 28 6.82 29.30 7.69
CA LYS A 28 7.51 29.83 8.87
C LYS A 28 7.32 28.88 10.04
N MET A 29 8.36 28.10 10.31
CA MET A 29 8.43 27.24 11.48
C MET A 29 8.43 28.08 12.77
N ARG A 30 7.75 27.59 13.80
CA ARG A 30 7.78 28.12 15.17
C ARG A 30 8.47 27.18 16.14
N LEU A 31 8.28 25.89 15.96
CA LEU A 31 8.82 24.86 16.83
C LEU A 31 9.07 23.58 16.03
N CYS A 32 10.14 22.87 16.36
CA CYS A 32 10.33 21.47 16.01
C CYS A 32 10.42 20.66 17.28
N GLY A 33 9.60 19.62 17.40
CA GLY A 33 9.78 18.57 18.38
C GLY A 33 10.54 17.40 17.84
N ARG A 34 11.25 16.71 18.73
CA ARG A 34 11.85 15.41 18.48
C ARG A 34 11.65 14.55 19.72
N TYR A 35 11.20 13.32 19.52
CA TYR A 35 10.98 12.38 20.61
C TYR A 35 11.68 11.04 20.32
N GLY A 36 12.34 10.52 21.34
CA GLY A 36 13.14 9.31 21.25
C GLY A 36 13.35 8.64 22.60
N PRO A 37 14.27 7.67 22.69
CA PRO A 37 14.59 6.98 23.94
C PRO A 37 15.06 7.91 25.08
N GLN A 38 15.59 9.09 24.73
CA GLN A 38 16.05 10.10 25.69
C GLN A 38 14.96 11.09 26.11
N GLY A 39 13.72 10.89 25.66
CA GLY A 39 12.60 11.81 25.87
C GLY A 39 12.49 12.88 24.78
N TYR A 40 11.73 13.93 25.08
CA TYR A 40 11.44 15.03 24.18
C TYR A 40 12.56 16.07 24.17
N LYS A 41 12.84 16.60 22.99
CA LYS A 41 13.68 17.78 22.74
C LYS A 41 12.98 18.67 21.74
N TYR A 42 13.24 19.96 21.79
CA TYR A 42 12.68 20.90 20.84
C TYR A 42 13.71 21.91 20.32
N TYR A 43 13.41 22.49 19.16
CA TYR A 43 14.28 23.43 18.44
C TYR A 43 13.45 24.58 17.87
N PHE A 44 14.06 25.76 17.78
CA PHE A 44 13.43 26.95 17.20
C PHE A 44 13.86 27.23 15.76
N SER A 45 14.81 26.45 15.23
CA SER A 45 15.20 26.49 13.83
C SER A 45 15.38 25.08 13.26
N VAL A 46 15.13 24.95 11.95
CA VAL A 46 15.37 23.69 11.23
C VAL A 46 16.86 23.36 11.18
N ASP A 47 17.73 24.37 11.18
CA ASP A 47 19.18 24.18 11.20
C ASP A 47 19.64 23.52 12.52
N ASP A 48 19.18 24.02 13.67
CA ASP A 48 19.51 23.42 14.97
C ASP A 48 19.01 21.96 15.06
N PHE A 49 17.82 21.69 14.54
CA PHE A 49 17.27 20.34 14.44
C PHE A 49 18.16 19.44 13.57
N LEU A 50 18.54 19.88 12.38
CA LEU A 50 19.37 19.11 11.47
C LEU A 50 20.78 18.89 12.01
N ASP A 51 21.36 19.87 12.69
CA ASP A 51 22.70 19.76 13.28
C ASP A 51 22.73 18.72 14.43
N ASP A 52 21.66 18.58 15.21
CA ASP A 52 21.53 17.53 16.23
C ASP A 52 21.16 16.15 15.64
N VAL A 53 20.41 16.12 14.54
CA VAL A 53 19.95 14.90 13.88
C VAL A 53 21.04 14.26 13.00
N LEU A 54 21.73 15.06 12.18
CA LEU A 54 22.70 14.60 11.16
C LEU A 54 24.11 14.35 11.74
N THR A 55 24.14 13.70 12.90
CA THR A 55 25.35 13.38 13.66
C THR A 55 25.82 11.94 13.44
N TYR A 56 27.09 11.65 13.73
CA TYR A 56 27.66 10.31 13.59
C TYR A 56 26.99 9.25 14.46
N SER A 57 26.55 9.61 15.67
CA SER A 57 25.84 8.72 16.61
C SER A 57 24.46 8.31 16.07
N ASN A 58 23.87 9.15 15.22
CA ASN A 58 22.59 8.94 14.57
C ASN A 58 22.68 8.24 13.21
N ARG A 59 23.88 7.87 12.74
CA ARG A 59 24.02 7.16 11.45
C ARG A 59 23.13 5.91 11.42
N GLY A 60 22.44 5.70 10.31
CA GLY A 60 21.53 4.58 10.06
C GLY A 60 20.17 4.67 10.77
N LYS A 61 19.93 5.70 11.58
CA LYS A 61 18.66 5.92 12.29
C LYS A 61 17.56 6.41 11.33
N TRP A 62 16.31 6.05 11.64
CA TRP A 62 15.12 6.54 10.95
C TRP A 62 14.43 7.63 11.76
N PHE A 63 14.03 8.71 11.12
CA PHE A 63 13.31 9.83 11.71
C PHE A 63 11.94 9.90 11.07
N PHE A 64 10.90 9.66 11.84
CA PHE A 64 9.53 9.63 11.33
C PHE A 64 8.79 10.93 11.65
N ALA A 65 8.13 11.50 10.64
CA ALA A 65 7.09 12.52 10.83
C ALA A 65 5.76 11.96 10.31
N HIS A 66 4.65 12.33 10.93
CA HIS A 66 3.33 11.82 10.53
C HIS A 66 2.71 12.68 9.44
N ALA A 67 2.41 12.06 8.29
CA ALA A 67 2.07 12.77 7.05
C ALA A 67 3.15 13.77 6.60
N GLY A 68 4.39 13.62 7.12
CA GLY A 68 5.46 14.59 6.92
C GLY A 68 5.94 14.69 5.49
N GLY A 69 5.67 13.69 4.65
CA GLY A 69 5.98 13.75 3.22
C GLY A 69 5.22 14.85 2.47
N LEU A 70 4.07 15.30 3.00
CA LEU A 70 3.29 16.43 2.48
C LEU A 70 3.59 17.75 3.20
N ALA A 71 4.18 17.70 4.39
CA ALA A 71 4.41 18.86 5.25
C ALA A 71 5.87 18.91 5.73
N ASP A 72 6.21 18.25 6.83
CA ASP A 72 7.45 18.43 7.58
C ASP A 72 8.73 18.30 6.74
N ILE A 73 8.76 17.31 5.85
CA ILE A 73 9.93 17.02 5.01
C ILE A 73 10.25 18.18 4.06
N GLN A 74 9.28 19.05 3.75
CA GLN A 74 9.53 20.23 2.92
C GLN A 74 10.50 21.22 3.57
N PHE A 75 10.40 21.42 4.89
CA PHE A 75 11.35 22.23 5.66
C PHE A 75 12.75 21.62 5.66
N VAL A 76 12.82 20.28 5.76
CA VAL A 76 14.09 19.54 5.67
C VAL A 76 14.71 19.72 4.30
N PHE A 77 13.94 19.62 3.21
CA PHE A 77 14.43 19.87 1.86
C PHE A 77 14.94 21.29 1.67
N GLU A 78 14.21 22.31 2.12
CA GLU A 78 14.59 23.71 1.98
C GLU A 78 15.99 23.98 2.56
N LYS A 79 16.28 23.42 3.74
CA LYS A 79 17.59 23.55 4.39
C LYS A 79 18.66 22.69 3.77
N LEU A 80 18.36 21.44 3.40
CA LEU A 80 19.35 20.55 2.78
C LEU A 80 19.80 21.04 1.40
N LEU A 81 18.93 21.74 0.66
CA LEU A 81 19.31 22.40 -0.60
C LEU A 81 20.48 23.38 -0.40
N GLN A 82 20.55 24.04 0.75
CA GLN A 82 21.57 25.04 1.08
C GLN A 82 22.85 24.42 1.65
N LYS A 83 22.89 23.10 1.87
CA LYS A 83 24.02 22.37 2.46
C LYS A 83 24.61 21.37 1.43
N PRO A 84 25.48 21.83 0.50
CA PRO A 84 25.99 21.01 -0.60
C PRO A 84 26.87 19.82 -0.17
N GLU A 85 27.30 19.77 1.08
CA GLU A 85 28.00 18.63 1.66
C GLU A 85 27.10 17.41 1.90
N TYR A 86 25.77 17.55 1.76
CA TYR A 86 24.82 16.45 1.84
C TYR A 86 24.21 16.15 0.47
N THR A 87 24.16 14.86 0.12
CA THR A 87 23.38 14.37 -1.02
C THR A 87 22.07 13.77 -0.52
N VAL A 88 20.95 14.15 -1.12
CA VAL A 88 19.62 13.67 -0.76
C VAL A 88 19.04 12.80 -1.86
N GLU A 89 18.51 11.64 -1.50
CA GLU A 89 17.77 10.74 -2.38
C GLU A 89 16.35 10.56 -1.81
N ALA A 90 15.33 11.04 -2.51
CA ALA A 90 13.95 10.99 -2.07
C ALA A 90 13.07 10.12 -3.00
N SER A 91 12.24 9.28 -2.39
CA SER A 91 11.23 8.44 -3.07
C SER A 91 9.83 8.96 -2.78
N PHE A 92 8.98 8.99 -3.80
CA PHE A 92 7.65 9.61 -3.74
C PHE A 92 6.52 8.60 -3.98
N SER A 93 5.34 8.94 -3.46
CA SER A 93 4.06 8.44 -3.98
C SER A 93 3.09 9.61 -4.11
N GLY A 94 2.63 9.83 -5.34
CA GLY A 94 2.02 11.11 -5.70
C GLY A 94 3.00 12.25 -5.41
N SER A 95 2.53 13.28 -4.70
CA SER A 95 3.31 14.42 -4.24
C SER A 95 4.01 14.21 -2.88
N SER A 96 3.71 13.12 -2.16
CA SER A 96 4.27 12.88 -0.82
C SER A 96 5.67 12.24 -0.89
N ALA A 97 6.64 12.84 -0.21
CA ALA A 97 7.98 12.28 -0.02
C ALA A 97 7.97 11.20 1.07
N ILE A 98 7.88 9.93 0.68
CA ILE A 98 7.73 8.80 1.61
C ILE A 98 9.03 8.51 2.36
N ILE A 99 10.14 8.47 1.63
CA ILE A 99 11.44 8.06 2.14
C ILE A 99 12.48 9.02 1.59
N VAL A 100 13.15 9.74 2.47
CA VAL A 100 14.22 10.69 2.15
C VAL A 100 15.49 10.22 2.83
N LYS A 101 16.49 9.82 2.04
CA LYS A 101 17.81 9.46 2.52
C LYS A 101 18.73 10.66 2.39
N VAL A 102 19.29 11.10 3.50
CA VAL A 102 20.32 12.14 3.53
C VAL A 102 21.66 11.46 3.72
N LYS A 103 22.62 11.76 2.85
CA LYS A 103 23.94 11.11 2.80
C LYS A 103 25.04 12.14 2.95
N ARG A 104 26.06 11.82 3.74
CA ARG A 104 27.33 12.56 3.81
C ARG A 104 28.46 11.57 4.04
N SER A 105 29.36 11.46 3.06
CA SER A 105 30.40 10.43 3.06
C SER A 105 29.79 9.03 3.26
N ASN A 106 30.23 8.25 4.26
CA ASN A 106 29.72 6.92 4.57
C ASN A 106 28.50 6.90 5.53
N ARG A 107 27.89 8.07 5.80
CA ARG A 107 26.80 8.23 6.78
C ARG A 107 25.49 8.43 6.04
N ILE A 108 24.44 7.76 6.51
CA ILE A 108 23.10 7.83 5.95
C ILE A 108 22.09 8.01 7.08
N TRP A 109 21.20 8.98 6.96
CA TRP A 109 20.03 9.18 7.81
C TRP A 109 18.77 9.08 6.95
N CYS A 110 17.68 8.55 7.49
CA CYS A 110 16.44 8.37 6.73
C CYS A 110 15.30 9.15 7.39
N PHE A 111 14.78 10.17 6.73
CA PHE A 111 13.49 10.77 7.08
C PHE A 111 12.39 9.98 6.39
N CYS A 112 11.35 9.60 7.12
CA CYS A 112 10.30 8.71 6.66
C CYS A 112 8.94 9.28 7.03
N ASP A 113 7.96 9.12 6.16
CA ASP A 113 6.57 9.46 6.44
C ASP A 113 5.85 8.29 7.12
N SER A 114 5.46 8.47 8.38
CA SER A 114 4.79 7.42 9.18
C SER A 114 3.33 7.20 8.77
N TYR A 115 2.74 8.08 7.94
CA TYR A 115 1.43 7.81 7.35
C TYR A 115 1.43 6.51 6.55
N TRP A 116 2.58 6.12 5.99
CA TRP A 116 2.75 4.86 5.27
C TRP A 116 2.90 3.63 6.18
N LEU A 117 2.93 3.82 7.50
CA LEU A 117 2.79 2.77 8.51
C LEU A 117 1.35 2.64 9.00
N PHE A 118 0.66 3.76 9.25
CA PHE A 118 -0.61 3.76 9.98
C PHE A 118 -1.85 4.24 9.23
N ARG A 119 -1.72 4.73 7.99
CA ARG A 119 -2.83 5.06 7.04
C ARG A 119 -4.05 5.78 7.65
N ASP A 120 -3.84 6.54 8.71
CA ASP A 120 -4.88 7.21 9.50
C ASP A 120 -4.27 8.48 10.11
N SER A 121 -5.10 9.34 10.68
CA SER A 121 -4.67 10.57 11.36
C SER A 121 -4.00 10.27 12.71
N LEU A 122 -3.08 11.14 13.12
CA LEU A 122 -2.42 11.03 14.43
C LEU A 122 -3.41 11.05 15.59
N ALA A 123 -4.50 11.81 15.48
CA ALA A 123 -5.57 11.84 16.48
C ALA A 123 -6.26 10.48 16.65
N ASN A 124 -6.59 9.80 15.55
CA ASN A 124 -7.19 8.47 15.58
C ASN A 124 -6.21 7.43 16.12
N ILE A 125 -4.93 7.53 15.76
CA ILE A 125 -3.86 6.69 16.30
C ILE A 125 -3.74 6.88 17.82
N GLY A 126 -3.70 8.14 18.29
CA GLY A 126 -3.67 8.47 19.72
C GLY A 126 -4.87 7.88 20.45
N LYS A 127 -6.09 8.16 19.96
CA LYS A 127 -7.33 7.62 20.52
C LYS A 127 -7.31 6.09 20.62
N ALA A 128 -6.80 5.40 19.60
CA ALA A 128 -6.69 3.95 19.59
C ALA A 128 -5.74 3.42 20.67
N MET A 129 -4.73 4.21 21.06
CA MET A 129 -3.80 3.90 22.14
C MET A 129 -4.27 4.40 23.52
N GLY A 130 -5.48 4.96 23.62
CA GLY A 130 -5.96 5.61 24.85
C GLY A 130 -5.20 6.90 25.19
N LEU A 131 -4.63 7.56 24.18
CA LEU A 131 -3.90 8.81 24.31
C LEU A 131 -4.69 9.93 23.63
N ASP A 132 -5.21 10.87 24.42
CA ASP A 132 -5.86 12.03 23.83
C ASP A 132 -4.81 12.95 23.19
N LYS A 133 -5.09 13.34 21.94
CA LYS A 133 -4.42 14.46 21.29
C LYS A 133 -5.19 15.73 21.67
N SER A 134 -4.51 16.70 22.26
CA SER A 134 -5.04 18.05 22.44
C SER A 134 -4.81 18.86 21.18
N GLY A 135 -5.48 20.01 20.98
CA GLY A 135 -5.14 20.95 19.90
C GLY A 135 -6.33 21.58 19.17
N PRO A 136 -6.09 22.71 18.47
CA PRO A 136 -7.15 23.56 17.89
C PRO A 136 -7.98 22.84 16.82
N SER A 137 -7.39 21.88 16.09
CA SER A 137 -8.06 21.15 15.00
C SER A 137 -9.04 20.07 15.47
N LEU A 138 -9.06 19.73 16.75
CA LEU A 138 -9.92 18.66 17.30
C LEU A 138 -11.15 19.19 18.03
N GLU A 139 -11.07 20.40 18.59
CA GLU A 139 -12.13 20.95 19.44
C GLU A 139 -13.03 21.96 18.72
N ILE A 140 -12.57 22.55 17.61
CA ILE A 140 -13.30 23.61 16.89
C ILE A 140 -13.09 23.41 15.39
N SER A 141 -14.17 23.45 14.59
CA SER A 141 -14.05 23.56 13.12
C SER A 141 -13.58 24.96 12.74
N MET A 142 -12.33 25.26 13.03
CA MET A 142 -11.70 26.53 12.70
C MET A 142 -11.58 26.64 11.19
N SER A 143 -11.93 27.79 10.64
CA SER A 143 -11.54 28.15 9.28
C SER A 143 -10.01 28.19 9.15
N GLU A 144 -9.49 28.02 7.94
CA GLU A 144 -8.04 28.05 7.70
C GLU A 144 -7.37 29.34 8.21
N GLU A 145 -8.08 30.47 8.15
CA GLU A 145 -7.58 31.76 8.62
C GLU A 145 -7.52 31.85 10.16
N GLU A 146 -8.48 31.23 10.85
CA GLU A 146 -8.45 31.12 12.31
C GLU A 146 -7.32 30.18 12.74
N THR A 147 -7.13 29.05 12.05
CA THR A 147 -6.00 28.15 12.30
C THR A 147 -4.66 28.89 12.11
N ARG A 148 -4.53 29.68 11.04
CA ARG A 148 -3.34 30.50 10.81
C ARG A 148 -3.07 31.47 11.95
N LYS A 149 -4.09 32.24 12.36
CA LYS A 149 -3.98 33.19 13.48
C LYS A 149 -3.60 32.50 14.78
N TRP A 150 -4.18 31.34 15.07
CA TRP A 150 -3.84 30.56 16.25
C TRP A 150 -2.36 30.17 16.25
N TYR A 151 -1.86 29.60 15.14
CA TYR A 151 -0.44 29.26 15.02
C TYR A 151 0.46 30.49 15.04
N GLU A 152 0.01 31.68 14.66
CA GLU A 152 0.80 32.91 14.78
C GLU A 152 0.91 33.40 16.23
N SER A 153 -0.17 33.30 17.01
CA SER A 153 -0.27 33.94 18.32
C SER A 153 -0.07 33.00 19.51
N VAL A 154 -0.23 31.68 19.34
CA VAL A 154 -0.20 30.74 20.49
C VAL A 154 1.14 30.84 21.24
N PRO A 155 1.14 31.02 22.58
CA PRO A 155 2.37 31.04 23.36
C PRO A 155 3.16 29.74 23.26
N LEU A 156 4.49 29.82 23.31
CA LEU A 156 5.35 28.63 23.29
C LEU A 156 5.09 27.69 24.48
N GLU A 157 4.67 28.23 25.63
CA GLU A 157 4.28 27.45 26.82
C GLU A 157 3.10 26.50 26.56
N ILE A 158 2.26 26.79 25.56
CA ILE A 158 1.16 25.93 25.12
C ILE A 158 1.61 25.06 23.94
N LEU A 159 2.35 25.64 22.99
CA LEU A 159 2.77 24.95 21.77
C LEU A 159 3.76 23.81 22.04
N ILE A 160 4.67 23.98 23.01
CA ILE A 160 5.69 22.97 23.36
C ILE A 160 5.05 21.69 23.91
N PRO A 161 4.16 21.72 24.93
CA PRO A 161 3.46 20.51 25.40
C PRO A 161 2.56 19.87 24.34
N TYR A 162 1.91 20.67 23.49
CA TYR A 162 1.10 20.16 22.38
C TYR A 162 1.96 19.34 21.40
N ASN A 163 3.08 19.91 20.96
CA ASN A 163 3.99 19.26 20.04
C ASN A 163 4.71 18.05 20.66
N GLU A 164 5.05 18.12 21.95
CA GLU A 164 5.57 16.98 22.72
C GLU A 164 4.58 15.82 22.72
N ARG A 165 3.30 16.10 22.95
CA ARG A 165 2.24 15.10 22.96
C ARG A 165 2.08 14.41 21.60
N ASP A 166 2.11 15.16 20.51
CA ASP A 166 2.05 14.63 19.15
C ASP A 166 3.23 13.71 18.85
N CYS A 167 4.45 14.15 19.19
CA CYS A 167 5.64 13.32 19.04
C CYS A 167 5.58 12.07 19.94
N GLU A 168 5.10 12.19 21.17
CA GLU A 168 4.95 11.06 22.09
C GLU A 168 3.99 10.00 21.53
N ILE A 169 2.80 10.41 21.06
CA ILE A 169 1.81 9.50 20.46
C ILE A 169 2.45 8.73 19.31
N LEU A 170 3.13 9.44 18.39
CA LEU A 170 3.74 8.81 17.24
C LEU A 170 4.87 7.85 17.63
N TYR A 171 5.74 8.24 18.56
CA TYR A 171 6.83 7.39 19.03
C TYR A 171 6.30 6.09 19.66
N ARG A 172 5.31 6.20 20.54
CA ARG A 172 4.68 5.05 21.20
C ARG A 172 4.00 4.14 20.17
N ALA A 173 3.32 4.69 19.17
CA ALA A 173 2.68 3.92 18.11
C ALA A 173 3.69 3.10 17.28
N ILE A 174 4.79 3.73 16.82
CA ILE A 174 5.85 3.05 16.05
C ILE A 174 6.57 2.02 16.92
N TYR A 175 6.80 2.33 18.19
CA TYR A 175 7.43 1.41 19.13
C TYR A 175 6.57 0.16 19.33
N ALA A 176 5.29 0.33 19.65
CA ALA A 176 4.34 -0.77 19.81
C ALA A 176 4.20 -1.60 18.52
N PHE A 177 4.20 -0.96 17.36
CA PHE A 177 4.18 -1.69 16.08
C PHE A 177 5.47 -2.47 15.83
N GLN A 178 6.63 -1.93 16.19
CA GLN A 178 7.89 -2.68 16.12
C GLN A 178 7.87 -3.90 17.04
N GLU A 179 7.39 -3.76 18.28
CA GLU A 179 7.28 -4.88 19.23
C GLU A 179 6.35 -5.96 18.69
N LEU A 180 5.16 -5.58 18.19
CA LEU A 180 4.25 -6.51 17.54
C LEU A 180 4.96 -7.23 16.38
N LEU A 181 5.62 -6.50 15.48
CA LEU A 181 6.32 -7.13 14.36
C LEU A 181 7.41 -8.10 14.82
N LEU A 182 8.14 -7.78 15.88
CA LEU A 182 9.18 -8.65 16.41
C LEU A 182 8.58 -9.92 17.03
N GLN A 183 7.51 -9.80 17.80
CA GLN A 183 6.76 -10.93 18.37
C GLN A 183 6.21 -11.85 17.27
N GLU A 184 5.73 -11.27 16.17
CA GLU A 184 5.21 -12.00 15.02
C GLU A 184 6.31 -12.60 14.13
N GLY A 185 7.61 -12.38 14.38
CA GLY A 185 8.70 -12.88 13.54
C GLY A 185 9.09 -11.97 12.35
N GLY A 186 8.43 -10.82 12.22
CA GLY A 186 8.72 -9.74 11.28
C GLY A 186 9.78 -8.74 11.79
N VAL A 187 9.92 -7.62 11.08
CA VAL A 187 10.77 -6.48 11.51
C VAL A 187 10.18 -5.17 11.01
N LEU A 188 10.40 -4.09 11.76
CA LEU A 188 9.99 -2.75 11.32
C LEU A 188 10.67 -2.37 10.00
N GLN A 189 9.86 -1.89 9.07
CA GLN A 189 10.26 -1.30 7.79
C GLN A 189 9.67 0.12 7.69
N LYS A 190 9.97 0.82 6.60
CA LYS A 190 9.53 2.21 6.40
C LYS A 190 8.07 2.34 5.95
N THR A 191 7.43 1.24 5.55
CA THR A 191 6.03 1.19 5.11
C THR A 191 5.38 -0.11 5.57
N ILE A 192 4.07 -0.08 5.79
CA ILE A 192 3.28 -1.26 6.16
C ILE A 192 3.40 -2.38 5.13
N ALA A 193 3.40 -2.04 3.84
CA ALA A 193 3.57 -3.01 2.75
C ALA A 193 4.91 -3.76 2.86
N SER A 194 5.99 -3.04 3.19
CA SER A 194 7.30 -3.66 3.42
C SER A 194 7.35 -4.46 4.73
N CYS A 195 6.65 -4.02 5.79
CA CYS A 195 6.52 -4.79 7.03
C CYS A 195 5.82 -6.13 6.78
N GLY A 196 4.65 -6.10 6.14
CA GLY A 196 3.85 -7.29 5.81
C GLY A 196 4.59 -8.25 4.88
N MET A 197 5.22 -7.76 3.82
CA MET A 197 6.04 -8.60 2.92
C MET A 197 7.24 -9.22 3.64
N THR A 198 7.87 -8.49 4.57
CA THR A 198 8.98 -9.05 5.35
C THR A 198 8.48 -10.13 6.32
N LEU A 199 7.36 -9.90 6.99
CA LEU A 199 6.73 -10.88 7.87
C LEU A 199 6.36 -12.16 7.10
N PHE A 200 5.66 -12.02 5.96
CA PHE A 200 5.30 -13.13 5.08
C PHE A 200 6.53 -13.98 4.70
N ARG A 201 7.59 -13.33 4.19
CA ARG A 201 8.81 -14.03 3.76
C ARG A 201 9.60 -14.69 4.89
N ARG A 202 9.44 -14.24 6.13
CA ARG A 202 10.20 -14.77 7.28
C ARG A 202 9.50 -15.94 7.96
N GLN A 203 8.17 -15.93 7.98
CA GLN A 203 7.39 -16.85 8.82
C GLN A 203 6.50 -17.79 8.02
N PHE A 204 6.09 -17.40 6.82
CA PHE A 204 5.03 -18.10 6.09
C PHE A 204 5.51 -18.68 4.77
N LEU A 205 6.36 -17.96 4.02
CA LEU A 205 6.92 -18.45 2.76
C LEU A 205 7.89 -19.61 3.01
N LYS A 206 7.48 -20.83 2.63
CA LYS A 206 8.23 -22.08 2.86
C LYS A 206 9.27 -22.30 1.78
N ASN A 207 8.88 -22.10 0.53
CA ASN A 207 9.72 -22.32 -0.65
C ASN A 207 9.88 -21.05 -1.47
N SER A 208 10.98 -20.97 -2.21
CA SER A 208 11.21 -19.84 -3.10
C SER A 208 10.34 -19.94 -4.35
N ILE A 209 9.80 -18.80 -4.81
CA ILE A 209 9.01 -18.71 -6.04
C ILE A 209 9.82 -17.97 -7.11
N ARG A 210 10.09 -18.64 -8.24
CA ARG A 210 10.77 -18.11 -9.41
C ARG A 210 9.87 -17.10 -10.11
N THR A 211 10.45 -15.96 -10.46
CA THR A 211 9.72 -14.86 -11.08
C THR A 211 10.61 -14.13 -12.08
N ASN A 212 10.00 -13.58 -13.12
CA ASN A 212 10.71 -12.78 -14.11
C ASN A 212 9.81 -11.67 -14.66
N GLU A 213 10.43 -10.66 -15.23
CA GLU A 213 9.73 -9.49 -15.74
C GLU A 213 8.75 -9.82 -16.88
N GLY A 214 9.15 -10.68 -17.82
CA GLY A 214 8.28 -11.07 -18.94
C GLY A 214 6.98 -11.71 -18.49
N LEU A 215 7.07 -12.66 -17.56
CA LEU A 215 5.91 -13.27 -16.91
C LEU A 215 5.06 -12.23 -16.19
N ASN A 216 5.67 -11.39 -15.35
CA ASN A 216 4.93 -10.37 -14.61
C ASN A 216 4.23 -9.37 -15.53
N ASN A 217 4.85 -8.97 -16.64
CA ASN A 217 4.27 -8.07 -17.62
C ASN A 217 3.09 -8.71 -18.36
N ILE A 218 3.18 -10.00 -18.70
CA ILE A 218 2.05 -10.78 -19.22
C ILE A 218 0.91 -10.81 -18.19
N SER A 219 1.21 -11.18 -16.94
CA SER A 219 0.22 -11.30 -15.87
C SER A 219 -0.44 -9.97 -15.50
N ARG A 220 0.22 -8.83 -15.75
CA ARG A 220 -0.42 -7.51 -15.61
C ARG A 220 -1.59 -7.32 -16.58
N GLY A 221 -1.59 -8.01 -17.71
CA GLY A 221 -2.72 -8.05 -18.64
C GLY A 221 -3.97 -8.74 -18.08
N ALA A 222 -3.82 -9.62 -17.09
CA ALA A 222 -4.91 -10.25 -16.33
C ALA A 222 -5.12 -9.59 -14.95
N TYR A 223 -4.26 -8.64 -14.55
CA TYR A 223 -4.34 -8.01 -13.25
C TYR A 223 -5.30 -6.81 -13.29
N HIS A 224 -6.56 -7.12 -13.01
CA HIS A 224 -7.60 -6.14 -12.75
C HIS A 224 -7.78 -6.00 -11.24
N ALA A 225 -8.09 -4.80 -10.77
CA ALA A 225 -8.38 -4.60 -9.35
C ALA A 225 -9.80 -5.13 -9.04
N SER A 226 -10.54 -4.49 -8.16
CA SER A 226 -11.91 -4.90 -7.85
C SER A 226 -12.94 -4.30 -8.80
N ARG A 227 -14.19 -4.73 -8.67
CA ARG A 227 -15.36 -4.16 -9.37
C ARG A 227 -15.86 -2.94 -8.62
N VAL A 228 -16.03 -1.83 -9.32
CA VAL A 228 -16.70 -0.63 -8.82
C VAL A 228 -17.66 -0.18 -9.90
N GLU A 229 -18.95 -0.27 -9.64
CA GLU A 229 -19.96 -0.05 -10.68
C GLU A 229 -21.27 0.44 -10.10
N VAL A 230 -21.83 1.48 -10.72
CA VAL A 230 -23.22 1.90 -10.52
C VAL A 230 -24.06 1.11 -11.53
N ILE A 231 -24.77 0.10 -11.05
CA ILE A 231 -25.60 -0.79 -11.87
C ILE A 231 -26.96 -0.13 -12.13
N SER A 232 -27.52 0.54 -11.13
CA SER A 232 -28.74 1.32 -11.23
C SER A 232 -28.60 2.68 -10.56
N HIS A 233 -29.07 3.74 -11.23
CA HIS A 233 -29.09 5.10 -10.67
C HIS A 233 -30.22 5.33 -9.65
N ARG A 234 -31.14 4.38 -9.51
CA ARG A 234 -32.25 4.45 -8.54
C ARG A 234 -32.12 3.29 -7.57
N CYS A 235 -31.90 3.62 -6.30
CA CYS A 235 -31.78 2.69 -5.19
C CYS A 235 -32.70 3.20 -4.08
N VAL A 236 -33.71 2.42 -3.70
CA VAL A 236 -34.72 2.78 -2.69
C VAL A 236 -35.05 1.50 -1.92
N ASN A 237 -35.15 1.57 -0.59
CA ASN A 237 -35.40 0.40 0.27
C ASN A 237 -34.43 -0.78 0.02
N ALA A 238 -33.13 -0.50 -0.05
CA ALA A 238 -32.09 -1.51 -0.24
C ALA A 238 -31.22 -1.67 1.00
N LYS A 239 -30.37 -2.69 1.00
CA LYS A 239 -29.38 -2.99 2.04
C LYS A 239 -28.01 -2.99 1.42
N TYR A 240 -27.02 -2.50 2.18
CA TYR A 240 -25.61 -2.56 1.80
C TYR A 240 -24.92 -3.66 2.60
N PHE A 241 -24.40 -4.65 1.89
CA PHE A 241 -23.60 -5.74 2.45
C PHE A 241 -22.14 -5.57 2.07
N ASP A 242 -21.24 -6.06 2.92
CA ASP A 242 -19.79 -6.03 2.70
C ASP A 242 -19.17 -7.35 3.17
N ILE A 243 -18.25 -7.89 2.37
CA ILE A 243 -17.57 -9.16 2.65
C ILE A 243 -16.48 -8.91 3.70
N ASN A 244 -16.52 -9.65 4.81
CA ASN A 244 -15.52 -9.56 5.86
C ASN A 244 -14.12 -9.93 5.34
N SER A 245 -13.30 -8.91 5.04
CA SER A 245 -11.92 -9.05 4.60
C SER A 245 -11.78 -9.88 3.33
N SER A 246 -12.39 -9.41 2.23
CA SER A 246 -12.45 -10.12 0.95
C SER A 246 -11.07 -10.55 0.40
N PHE A 247 -10.09 -9.64 0.27
CA PHE A 247 -8.76 -10.06 -0.23
C PHE A 247 -8.05 -11.07 0.70
N PRO A 248 -8.01 -10.87 2.03
CA PRO A 248 -7.51 -11.90 2.95
C PRO A 248 -8.23 -13.24 2.84
N PHE A 249 -9.55 -13.25 2.62
CA PHE A 249 -10.28 -14.48 2.35
C PHE A 249 -9.83 -15.12 1.03
N SER A 250 -9.68 -14.36 -0.05
CA SER A 250 -9.14 -14.85 -1.32
C SER A 250 -7.71 -15.39 -1.20
N MET A 251 -6.88 -14.83 -0.31
CA MET A 251 -5.54 -15.34 0.01
C MET A 251 -5.56 -16.74 0.66
N THR A 252 -6.69 -17.18 1.22
CA THR A 252 -6.84 -18.54 1.79
C THR A 252 -6.97 -19.64 0.74
N LYS A 253 -7.27 -19.26 -0.51
CA LYS A 253 -7.38 -20.20 -1.63
C LYS A 253 -5.98 -20.50 -2.19
N PRO A 254 -5.77 -21.64 -2.88
CA PRO A 254 -4.49 -21.96 -3.52
C PRO A 254 -4.05 -20.84 -4.46
N GLN A 255 -2.76 -20.47 -4.48
CA GLN A 255 -2.26 -19.35 -5.30
C GLN A 255 -1.22 -19.84 -6.32
N PRO A 256 -1.02 -19.13 -7.46
CA PRO A 256 -0.03 -19.52 -8.46
C PRO A 256 1.38 -19.30 -7.91
N GLY A 257 2.16 -20.38 -7.87
CA GLY A 257 3.57 -20.42 -7.49
C GLY A 257 4.49 -20.40 -8.70
N ASP A 258 5.37 -21.39 -8.79
CA ASP A 258 6.33 -21.50 -9.89
C ASP A 258 5.62 -21.77 -11.22
N LEU A 259 6.07 -21.06 -12.27
CA LEU A 259 5.70 -21.39 -13.64
C LEU A 259 6.25 -22.77 -14.01
N VAL A 260 5.36 -23.70 -14.33
CA VAL A 260 5.69 -25.06 -14.74
C VAL A 260 6.01 -25.08 -16.23
N GLN A 261 5.07 -24.62 -17.04
CA GLN A 261 5.14 -24.73 -18.50
C GLN A 261 4.30 -23.66 -19.19
N SER A 262 4.73 -23.27 -20.39
CA SER A 262 3.89 -22.52 -21.34
C SER A 262 3.36 -23.47 -22.40
N HIS A 263 2.08 -23.33 -22.74
CA HIS A 263 1.41 -24.15 -23.74
C HIS A 263 0.89 -23.27 -24.88
N VAL A 264 0.88 -23.82 -26.09
CA VAL A 264 0.03 -23.30 -27.18
C VAL A 264 -1.38 -23.83 -26.92
N GLY A 265 -2.37 -22.95 -26.82
CA GLY A 265 -3.71 -23.30 -26.34
C GLY A 265 -3.79 -23.52 -24.82
N LEU A 266 -4.86 -24.17 -24.37
CA LEU A 266 -5.12 -24.57 -22.98
C LEU A 266 -5.31 -26.08 -22.91
N PRO A 267 -4.41 -26.83 -22.26
CA PRO A 267 -4.59 -28.27 -22.06
C PRO A 267 -5.82 -28.57 -21.19
N ASP A 268 -6.68 -29.49 -21.62
CA ASP A 268 -7.91 -29.88 -20.89
C ASP A 268 -7.65 -30.28 -19.43
N ARG A 269 -6.49 -30.88 -19.15
CA ARG A 269 -6.08 -31.28 -17.79
C ARG A 269 -5.93 -30.13 -16.79
N LEU A 270 -5.91 -28.88 -17.27
CA LEU A 270 -5.83 -27.68 -16.43
C LEU A 270 -7.22 -27.16 -16.07
N ILE A 271 -8.23 -27.44 -16.90
CA ILE A 271 -9.61 -27.00 -16.66
C ILE A 271 -10.19 -27.81 -15.51
N ASN A 272 -10.86 -27.15 -14.57
CA ASN A 272 -11.47 -27.76 -13.37
C ASN A 272 -10.49 -28.56 -12.49
N ASN A 273 -9.19 -28.20 -12.52
CA ASN A 273 -8.17 -28.85 -11.72
C ASN A 273 -7.74 -27.96 -10.56
N SER A 274 -8.30 -28.22 -9.37
CA SER A 274 -8.02 -27.44 -8.15
C SER A 274 -6.57 -27.47 -7.68
N ASN A 275 -5.76 -28.41 -8.18
CA ASN A 275 -4.32 -28.52 -7.87
C ASN A 275 -3.43 -27.78 -8.86
N ARG A 276 -4.00 -27.05 -9.82
CA ARG A 276 -3.28 -26.26 -10.80
C ARG A 276 -3.87 -24.87 -10.87
N SER A 277 -3.03 -23.91 -11.26
CA SER A 277 -3.49 -22.56 -11.60
C SER A 277 -2.92 -22.21 -12.97
N TYR A 278 -3.62 -21.36 -13.72
CA TYR A 278 -3.17 -20.94 -15.03
C TYR A 278 -3.53 -19.49 -15.34
N LEU A 279 -2.78 -18.91 -16.27
CA LEU A 279 -3.18 -17.72 -17.01
C LEU A 279 -3.41 -18.12 -18.45
N VAL A 280 -4.44 -17.60 -19.09
CA VAL A 280 -4.79 -17.95 -20.47
C VAL A 280 -5.03 -16.70 -21.30
N LYS A 281 -4.47 -16.67 -22.51
CA LYS A 281 -4.77 -15.64 -23.50
C LYS A 281 -5.83 -16.19 -24.44
N ALA A 282 -6.99 -15.55 -24.46
CA ALA A 282 -8.12 -15.98 -25.29
C ALA A 282 -8.82 -14.79 -25.95
N ASN A 283 -9.47 -15.06 -27.08
CA ASN A 283 -10.49 -14.19 -27.65
C ASN A 283 -11.85 -14.74 -27.23
N ILE A 284 -12.64 -13.92 -26.57
CA ILE A 284 -13.90 -14.31 -25.94
C ILE A 284 -15.02 -13.41 -26.45
N THR A 285 -16.26 -13.89 -26.38
CA THR A 285 -17.46 -13.08 -26.58
C THR A 285 -18.37 -13.22 -25.37
N VAL A 286 -18.55 -12.12 -24.64
CA VAL A 286 -19.57 -12.00 -23.59
C VAL A 286 -20.86 -11.52 -24.26
N PRO A 287 -21.99 -12.25 -24.13
CA PRO A 287 -23.27 -11.83 -24.70
C PRO A 287 -23.79 -10.57 -24.00
N ASP A 288 -24.91 -10.03 -24.50
CA ASP A 288 -25.57 -8.94 -23.78
C ASP A 288 -26.17 -9.47 -22.47
N CYS A 289 -25.61 -9.04 -21.34
CA CYS A 289 -26.10 -9.38 -20.01
C CYS A 289 -26.09 -8.15 -19.10
N HIS A 290 -26.93 -8.20 -18.06
CA HIS A 290 -27.07 -7.10 -17.10
C HIS A 290 -25.82 -6.92 -16.23
N ILE A 291 -25.24 -8.04 -15.79
CA ILE A 291 -24.05 -8.10 -14.93
C ILE A 291 -22.97 -8.85 -15.69
N ALA A 292 -22.09 -8.12 -16.39
CA ALA A 292 -20.96 -8.74 -17.06
C ALA A 292 -19.91 -9.24 -16.04
N PRO A 293 -19.40 -10.48 -16.15
CA PRO A 293 -18.43 -11.01 -15.19
C PRO A 293 -17.01 -10.54 -15.43
N ILE A 294 -16.62 -10.33 -16.69
CA ILE A 294 -15.21 -10.25 -17.04
C ILE A 294 -14.73 -8.80 -17.12
N PRO A 295 -13.66 -8.46 -16.37
CA PRO A 295 -13.09 -7.13 -16.43
C PRO A 295 -12.35 -6.88 -17.76
N TYR A 296 -12.42 -5.64 -18.22
CA TYR A 296 -11.64 -5.13 -19.34
C TYR A 296 -11.02 -3.79 -18.98
N ARG A 297 -9.71 -3.64 -19.25
CA ARG A 297 -9.01 -2.37 -19.10
C ARG A 297 -8.78 -1.76 -20.47
N ASP A 298 -9.48 -0.65 -20.72
CA ASP A 298 -9.30 0.12 -21.94
C ASP A 298 -7.88 0.71 -21.99
N GLN A 299 -7.14 0.38 -23.04
CA GLN A 299 -5.72 0.75 -23.15
C GLN A 299 -5.53 2.25 -23.41
N ARG A 300 -6.55 2.95 -23.91
CA ARG A 300 -6.48 4.39 -24.24
C ARG A 300 -6.70 5.26 -23.01
N THR A 301 -7.69 4.91 -22.19
CA THR A 301 -8.12 5.68 -21.02
C THR A 301 -7.58 5.11 -19.71
N ASN A 302 -7.04 3.88 -19.73
CA ASN A 302 -6.61 3.09 -18.58
C ASN A 302 -7.74 2.81 -17.55
N ARG A 303 -9.00 3.03 -17.95
CA ARG A 303 -10.19 2.76 -17.14
C ARG A 303 -10.57 1.28 -17.18
N LEU A 304 -11.12 0.82 -16.07
CA LEU A 304 -11.62 -0.54 -15.89
C LEU A 304 -13.13 -0.54 -16.12
N PHE A 305 -13.63 -1.53 -16.87
CA PHE A 305 -15.04 -1.73 -17.16
C PHE A 305 -15.35 -3.23 -17.11
N PHE A 306 -16.65 -3.57 -17.10
CA PHE A 306 -17.16 -4.94 -17.27
C PHE A 306 -18.07 -4.94 -18.50
N PRO A 307 -17.50 -5.07 -19.72
CA PRO A 307 -18.27 -4.88 -20.94
C PRO A 307 -18.88 -6.18 -21.47
N ASN A 308 -19.93 -6.03 -22.27
CA ASN A 308 -20.41 -7.05 -23.21
C ASN A 308 -19.64 -6.92 -24.53
N GLY A 309 -19.59 -7.98 -25.34
CA GLY A 309 -18.98 -7.99 -26.67
C GLY A 309 -17.74 -8.88 -26.79
N THR A 310 -16.90 -8.60 -27.79
CA THR A 310 -15.77 -9.46 -28.16
C THR A 310 -14.43 -8.76 -27.97
N TRP A 311 -13.50 -9.40 -27.27
CA TRP A 311 -12.14 -8.89 -27.11
C TRP A 311 -11.13 -10.02 -26.86
N THR A 312 -9.85 -9.66 -26.95
CA THR A 312 -8.72 -10.53 -26.62
C THR A 312 -7.99 -9.98 -25.41
N ALA A 313 -7.80 -10.80 -24.38
CA ALA A 313 -7.02 -10.44 -23.19
C ALA A 313 -6.35 -11.66 -22.58
N TRP A 314 -5.58 -11.40 -21.51
CA TRP A 314 -5.14 -12.43 -20.59
C TRP A 314 -6.15 -12.54 -19.45
N PHE A 315 -6.50 -13.77 -19.07
CA PHE A 315 -7.43 -14.08 -18.00
C PHE A 315 -6.73 -14.97 -16.98
N THR A 316 -7.13 -14.85 -15.71
CA THR A 316 -6.78 -15.87 -14.72
C THR A 316 -7.64 -17.12 -14.94
N ASP A 317 -7.24 -18.23 -14.35
CA ASP A 317 -8.08 -19.42 -14.18
C ASP A 317 -9.48 -19.06 -13.66
N VAL A 318 -9.57 -18.24 -12.61
CA VAL A 318 -10.85 -17.78 -12.04
C VAL A 318 -11.74 -17.08 -13.09
N ASP A 319 -11.25 -16.01 -13.72
CA ASP A 319 -12.04 -15.28 -14.73
C ASP A 319 -12.43 -16.21 -15.91
N PHE A 320 -11.56 -17.15 -16.30
CA PHE A 320 -11.82 -18.08 -17.40
C PHE A 320 -12.82 -19.18 -17.03
N GLU A 321 -12.82 -19.66 -15.80
CA GLU A 321 -13.77 -20.65 -15.30
C GLU A 321 -15.19 -20.07 -15.20
N ILE A 322 -15.34 -18.77 -14.88
CA ILE A 322 -16.63 -18.09 -14.97
C ILE A 322 -17.17 -18.13 -16.41
N LEU A 323 -16.33 -17.86 -17.41
CA LEU A 323 -16.73 -17.94 -18.82
C LEU A 323 -17.25 -19.34 -19.21
N LEU A 324 -16.61 -20.39 -18.67
CA LEU A 324 -17.02 -21.77 -18.90
C LEU A 324 -18.32 -22.12 -18.18
N LYS A 325 -18.48 -21.67 -16.92
CA LYS A 325 -19.69 -21.87 -16.10
C LYS A 325 -20.93 -21.25 -16.75
N GLU A 326 -20.77 -20.06 -17.34
CA GLU A 326 -21.84 -19.30 -17.99
C GLU A 326 -22.08 -19.71 -19.46
N ASP A 327 -21.37 -20.72 -19.97
CA ASP A 327 -21.40 -21.15 -21.39
C ASP A 327 -21.15 -20.00 -22.39
N TYR A 328 -20.26 -19.08 -22.03
CA TYR A 328 -19.88 -17.97 -22.89
C TYR A 328 -18.93 -18.42 -24.00
N ARG A 329 -19.04 -17.76 -25.15
CA ARG A 329 -18.33 -18.20 -26.35
C ARG A 329 -16.83 -17.88 -26.26
N ILE A 330 -16.01 -18.92 -26.25
CA ILE A 330 -14.56 -18.84 -26.42
C ILE A 330 -14.25 -19.00 -27.92
N ASN A 331 -13.91 -17.89 -28.58
CA ASN A 331 -13.66 -17.90 -30.03
C ASN A 331 -12.32 -18.56 -30.38
N MET A 332 -11.30 -18.31 -29.55
CA MET A 332 -9.95 -18.83 -29.76
C MET A 332 -9.14 -18.79 -28.47
N ILE A 333 -8.37 -19.85 -28.21
CA ILE A 333 -7.35 -19.87 -27.16
C ILE A 333 -5.98 -19.82 -27.85
N PHE A 334 -5.16 -18.83 -27.49
CA PHE A 334 -3.85 -18.62 -28.12
C PHE A 334 -2.75 -19.36 -27.36
N GLU A 335 -2.64 -19.12 -26.07
CA GLU A 335 -1.61 -19.71 -25.20
C GLU A 335 -2.04 -19.68 -23.74
N SER A 336 -1.39 -20.51 -22.92
CA SER A 336 -1.57 -20.55 -21.47
C SER A 336 -0.25 -20.70 -20.74
N LYS A 337 -0.23 -20.22 -19.49
CA LYS A 337 0.88 -20.35 -18.54
C LYS A 337 0.39 -21.19 -17.37
N GLU A 338 0.99 -22.34 -17.15
CA GLU A 338 0.64 -23.26 -16.06
C GLU A 338 1.53 -23.01 -14.84
N PHE A 339 0.94 -22.99 -13.65
CA PHE A 339 1.63 -22.80 -12.38
C PHE A 339 1.41 -24.00 -11.44
N GLU A 340 2.43 -24.28 -10.63
CA GLU A 340 2.22 -25.02 -9.38
C GLU A 340 1.34 -24.18 -8.46
N VAL A 341 0.58 -24.83 -7.59
CA VAL A 341 -0.18 -24.13 -6.53
C VAL A 341 0.61 -24.12 -5.23
N PHE A 342 0.46 -23.05 -4.45
CA PHE A 342 0.97 -23.00 -3.08
C PHE A 342 -0.05 -22.34 -2.15
N ASN A 343 0.03 -22.66 -0.86
CA ASN A 343 -0.96 -22.26 0.15
C ASN A 343 -0.37 -21.38 1.26
N ASP A 344 0.88 -20.93 1.16
CA ASP A 344 1.56 -20.20 2.24
C ASP A 344 0.89 -18.86 2.59
N LEU A 345 0.17 -18.26 1.63
CA LEU A 345 -0.63 -17.05 1.89
C LEU A 345 -1.89 -17.33 2.72
N ALA A 346 -2.41 -18.56 2.70
CA ALA A 346 -3.52 -18.96 3.54
C ALA A 346 -3.12 -18.97 5.01
N ASP A 347 -1.97 -19.58 5.32
CA ASP A 347 -1.40 -19.60 6.67
C ASP A 347 -1.18 -18.16 7.18
N TYR A 348 -0.68 -17.27 6.32
CA TYR A 348 -0.52 -15.84 6.63
C TYR A 348 -1.85 -15.16 6.94
N ALA A 349 -2.82 -15.25 6.03
CA ALA A 349 -4.10 -14.55 6.16
C ALA A 349 -4.87 -15.03 7.40
N LEU A 350 -4.97 -16.34 7.60
CA LEU A 350 -5.69 -16.94 8.74
C LEU A 350 -5.01 -16.60 10.07
N THR A 351 -3.68 -16.67 10.15
CA THR A 351 -2.95 -16.36 11.39
C THR A 351 -3.17 -14.91 11.80
N ILE A 352 -3.00 -13.98 10.86
CA ILE A 352 -3.15 -12.54 11.13
C ILE A 352 -4.61 -12.17 11.42
N TYR A 353 -5.57 -12.76 10.69
CA TYR A 353 -6.99 -12.58 10.94
C TYR A 353 -7.40 -13.06 12.34
N ASN A 354 -6.96 -14.25 12.74
CA ASN A 354 -7.26 -14.80 14.06
C ASN A 354 -6.68 -13.94 15.18
N LYS A 355 -5.44 -13.44 15.02
CA LYS A 355 -4.83 -12.50 15.99
C LYS A 355 -5.56 -11.16 16.06
N ARG A 356 -6.05 -10.65 14.93
CA ARG A 356 -6.93 -9.47 14.89
C ARG A 356 -8.24 -9.71 15.65
N LYS A 357 -8.83 -10.90 15.50
CA LYS A 357 -10.10 -11.27 16.11
C LYS A 357 -9.95 -11.50 17.63
N SER A 358 -8.84 -12.09 18.07
CA SER A 358 -8.61 -12.46 19.47
C SER A 358 -8.11 -11.33 20.36
N THR A 359 -7.69 -10.19 19.78
CA THR A 359 -7.16 -9.07 20.57
C THR A 359 -8.26 -8.09 20.97
N ASP A 360 -8.31 -7.77 22.25
CA ASP A 360 -9.19 -6.73 22.81
C ASP A 360 -8.57 -5.32 22.67
N ASP A 361 -7.26 -5.23 22.45
CA ASP A 361 -6.55 -3.98 22.24
C ASP A 361 -6.93 -3.40 20.86
N HIS A 362 -7.57 -2.23 20.89
CA HIS A 362 -8.07 -1.56 19.70
C HIS A 362 -6.94 -1.17 18.74
N PHE A 363 -5.81 -0.70 19.25
CA PHE A 363 -4.65 -0.35 18.43
C PHE A 363 -4.05 -1.59 17.78
N MET A 364 -3.88 -2.69 18.52
CA MET A 364 -3.38 -3.95 17.95
C MET A 364 -4.30 -4.51 16.87
N ARG A 365 -5.63 -4.40 17.05
CA ARG A 365 -6.62 -4.78 16.04
C ARG A 365 -6.45 -4.00 14.73
N ILE A 366 -6.14 -2.71 14.82
CA ILE A 366 -5.84 -1.86 13.65
C ILE A 366 -4.53 -2.32 12.98
N LEU A 367 -3.47 -2.56 13.75
CA LEU A 367 -2.18 -3.02 13.21
C LEU A 367 -2.29 -4.35 12.48
N TYR A 368 -3.02 -5.32 13.03
CA TYR A 368 -3.27 -6.59 12.33
C TYR A 368 -4.13 -6.39 11.07
N LYS A 369 -5.15 -5.51 11.10
CA LYS A 369 -5.92 -5.16 9.88
C LYS A 369 -5.02 -4.64 8.77
N TYR A 370 -4.06 -3.79 9.11
CA TYR A 370 -3.10 -3.22 8.17
C TYR A 370 -2.13 -4.26 7.63
N LEU A 371 -1.57 -5.13 8.49
CA LEU A 371 -0.69 -6.21 8.04
C LEU A 371 -1.42 -7.17 7.10
N MET A 372 -2.64 -7.57 7.46
CA MET A 372 -3.44 -8.53 6.69
C MET A 372 -3.61 -8.12 5.22
N ASN A 373 -3.76 -6.82 4.94
CA ASN A 373 -3.93 -6.28 3.59
C ASN A 373 -2.62 -5.87 2.89
N ALA A 374 -1.47 -5.98 3.56
CA ALA A 374 -0.21 -5.38 3.10
C ALA A 374 0.49 -6.16 1.97
N VAL A 375 0.27 -7.47 1.88
CA VAL A 375 1.11 -8.38 1.07
C VAL A 375 0.72 -8.38 -0.40
N TYR A 376 -0.57 -8.53 -0.72
CA TYR A 376 -1.01 -8.79 -2.10
C TYR A 376 -0.62 -7.66 -3.05
N GLY A 377 -0.77 -6.39 -2.64
CA GLY A 377 -0.41 -5.25 -3.47
C GLY A 377 1.10 -5.14 -3.69
N LYS A 378 1.90 -5.62 -2.73
CA LYS A 378 3.36 -5.63 -2.82
C LYS A 378 3.86 -6.65 -3.84
N LEU A 379 3.17 -7.79 -4.01
CA LEU A 379 3.46 -8.80 -5.03
C LEU A 379 3.26 -8.29 -6.48
N ALA A 380 2.46 -7.23 -6.68
CA ALA A 380 2.27 -6.59 -7.98
C ALA A 380 2.93 -5.20 -8.11
N GLU A 381 3.87 -4.86 -7.22
CA GLU A 381 4.56 -3.57 -7.23
C GLU A 381 5.23 -3.30 -8.60
N ARG A 382 5.10 -2.07 -9.11
CA ARG A 382 5.79 -1.66 -10.35
C ARG A 382 7.28 -1.45 -10.12
N SER A 383 8.08 -1.94 -11.07
CA SER A 383 9.53 -1.78 -11.12
C SER A 383 9.94 -0.36 -11.53
N GLU A 384 9.12 0.35 -12.32
CA GLU A 384 9.36 1.76 -12.61
C GLU A 384 9.10 2.60 -11.37
N LYS A 385 10.07 3.42 -10.98
CA LYS A 385 9.98 4.38 -9.87
C LYS A 385 10.51 5.73 -10.32
N LYS A 386 10.06 6.78 -9.62
CA LYS A 386 10.67 8.09 -9.69
C LYS A 386 11.45 8.37 -8.41
N LYS A 387 12.65 8.93 -8.56
CA LYS A 387 13.46 9.47 -7.47
C LYS A 387 13.70 10.95 -7.70
N MET A 388 13.83 11.69 -6.61
CA MET A 388 14.39 13.03 -6.62
C MET A 388 15.77 13.01 -5.97
N TRP A 389 16.70 13.73 -6.57
CA TRP A 389 18.01 14.00 -6.04
C TRP A 389 18.13 15.47 -5.65
N LEU A 390 18.67 15.76 -4.47
CA LEU A 390 19.14 17.10 -4.11
C LEU A 390 20.64 17.04 -3.88
N ASN A 391 21.37 18.02 -4.41
CA ASN A 391 22.83 18.09 -4.31
C ASN A 391 23.49 16.72 -4.65
N PRO A 392 23.18 16.14 -5.84
CA PRO A 392 23.77 14.87 -6.25
C PRO A 392 25.29 14.96 -6.27
N ASP A 393 25.95 13.87 -5.86
CA ASP A 393 27.39 13.73 -6.00
C ASP A 393 27.81 13.70 -7.48
N LYS A 394 29.12 13.90 -7.72
CA LYS A 394 29.67 13.96 -9.08
C LYS A 394 29.37 12.71 -9.90
N GLU A 395 29.46 11.53 -9.28
CA GLU A 395 29.17 10.26 -9.95
C GLU A 395 27.70 10.16 -10.36
N THR A 396 26.79 10.64 -9.51
CA THR A 396 25.37 10.70 -9.82
C THR A 396 25.07 11.72 -10.92
N LEU A 397 25.73 12.88 -10.92
CA LEU A 397 25.58 13.86 -12.00
C LEU A 397 26.01 13.29 -13.35
N ILE A 398 27.16 12.62 -13.42
CA ILE A 398 27.63 11.96 -14.65
C ILE A 398 26.61 10.92 -15.12
N ARG A 399 26.11 10.08 -14.23
CA ARG A 399 25.09 9.06 -14.55
C ARG A 399 23.80 9.69 -15.10
N LEU A 400 23.36 10.80 -14.50
CA LEU A 400 22.17 11.52 -14.96
C LEU A 400 22.40 12.14 -16.34
N ASP A 401 23.55 12.78 -16.54
CA ASP A 401 23.95 13.37 -17.81
C ASP A 401 23.95 12.34 -18.95
N GLU A 402 24.61 11.20 -18.75
CA GLU A 402 24.65 10.11 -19.72
C GLU A 402 23.26 9.56 -20.05
N LYS A 403 22.43 9.38 -19.02
CA LYS A 403 21.09 8.77 -19.16
C LYS A 403 20.10 9.65 -19.90
N TYR A 404 20.17 10.96 -19.69
CA TYR A 404 19.22 11.92 -20.26
C TYR A 404 19.82 12.75 -21.40
N GLY A 405 21.07 12.49 -21.80
CA GLY A 405 21.77 13.24 -22.85
C GLY A 405 21.99 14.71 -22.48
N GLY A 406 22.33 14.97 -21.22
CA GLY A 406 22.40 16.30 -20.61
C GLY A 406 21.65 16.34 -19.27
N PHE A 407 22.34 16.67 -18.17
CA PHE A 407 21.69 16.72 -16.84
C PHE A 407 20.58 17.79 -16.77
N GLU A 408 20.62 18.82 -17.63
CA GLU A 408 19.58 19.86 -17.72
C GLU A 408 18.21 19.27 -18.04
N ASN A 409 18.15 18.15 -18.76
CA ASN A 409 16.89 17.48 -19.13
C ASN A 409 16.19 16.79 -17.95
N CYS A 410 16.91 16.62 -16.84
CA CYS A 410 16.37 16.05 -15.60
C CYS A 410 16.45 17.01 -14.41
N TYR A 411 17.00 18.21 -14.64
CA TYR A 411 17.02 19.31 -13.67
C TYR A 411 15.63 19.93 -13.55
N VAL A 412 15.19 20.17 -12.31
CA VAL A 412 13.92 20.85 -12.05
C VAL A 412 14.19 22.30 -11.67
N ARG A 413 14.71 22.53 -10.46
CA ARG A 413 15.07 23.85 -9.94
C ARG A 413 15.89 23.70 -8.66
N GLY A 414 16.74 24.69 -8.39
CA GLY A 414 17.34 24.87 -7.07
C GLY A 414 18.28 23.74 -6.64
N GLY A 415 18.84 22.98 -7.59
CA GLY A 415 19.69 21.82 -7.29
C GLY A 415 18.93 20.49 -7.17
N ALA A 416 17.65 20.47 -7.49
CA ALA A 416 16.82 19.27 -7.56
C ALA A 416 16.82 18.64 -8.96
N PHE A 417 16.93 17.32 -9.01
CA PHE A 417 16.88 16.51 -10.24
C PHE A 417 15.89 15.36 -10.08
N ILE A 418 15.24 14.94 -11.16
CA ILE A 418 14.32 13.80 -11.18
C ILE A 418 14.92 12.66 -12.00
N GLU A 419 14.90 11.46 -11.44
CA GLU A 419 15.35 10.26 -12.12
C GLU A 419 14.24 9.22 -12.19
N ASP A 420 13.81 8.87 -13.41
CA ASP A 420 13.06 7.65 -13.69
C ASP A 420 13.99 6.45 -13.58
N ILE A 421 13.72 5.52 -12.68
CA ILE A 421 14.54 4.32 -12.47
C ILE A 421 13.72 3.07 -12.69
N TYR A 422 14.40 2.06 -13.22
CA TYR A 422 13.88 0.70 -13.26
C TYR A 422 14.58 -0.13 -12.18
N LEU A 423 13.80 -0.61 -11.20
CA LEU A 423 14.31 -1.45 -10.12
C LEU A 423 13.73 -2.87 -10.25
N PRO A 424 14.53 -3.88 -10.57
CA PRO A 424 14.07 -5.27 -10.54
C PRO A 424 13.74 -5.67 -9.09
N LEU A 425 12.46 -5.88 -8.81
CA LEU A 425 11.96 -6.20 -7.47
C LEU A 425 11.82 -7.72 -7.30
N GLN A 426 12.66 -8.29 -6.44
CA GLN A 426 12.69 -9.74 -6.20
C GLN A 426 11.38 -10.30 -5.65
N HIS A 427 10.61 -9.49 -4.91
CA HIS A 427 9.35 -9.93 -4.30
C HIS A 427 8.16 -9.87 -5.25
N VAL A 428 8.30 -9.37 -6.48
CA VAL A 428 7.18 -9.22 -7.41
C VAL A 428 6.87 -10.55 -8.08
N HIS A 429 5.63 -11.00 -7.94
CA HIS A 429 5.06 -12.14 -8.62
C HIS A 429 3.57 -11.85 -8.87
N VAL A 430 3.32 -11.17 -9.99
CA VAL A 430 2.00 -10.63 -10.38
C VAL A 430 0.91 -11.70 -10.52
N PRO A 431 1.18 -12.96 -10.96
CA PRO A 431 0.14 -14.00 -11.01
C PRO A 431 -0.67 -14.12 -9.72
N ILE A 432 -0.01 -14.03 -8.55
CA ILE A 432 -0.69 -14.12 -7.26
C ILE A 432 -1.69 -12.97 -7.09
N SER A 433 -1.25 -11.73 -7.28
CA SER A 433 -2.14 -10.57 -7.12
C SER A 433 -3.30 -10.58 -8.13
N ALA A 434 -3.03 -11.02 -9.36
CA ALA A 434 -4.06 -11.19 -10.39
C ALA A 434 -5.12 -12.20 -9.94
N ARG A 435 -4.71 -13.36 -9.43
CA ARG A 435 -5.65 -14.39 -8.97
C ARG A 435 -6.39 -14.00 -7.69
N ILE A 436 -5.72 -13.38 -6.70
CA ILE A 436 -6.38 -12.89 -5.47
C ILE A 436 -7.51 -11.93 -5.83
N THR A 437 -7.24 -10.96 -6.71
CA THR A 437 -8.26 -9.99 -7.12
C THR A 437 -9.36 -10.62 -7.97
N ALA A 438 -9.05 -11.61 -8.80
CA ALA A 438 -10.05 -12.37 -9.55
C ALA A 438 -10.98 -13.16 -8.63
N LEU A 439 -10.45 -13.86 -7.63
CA LEU A 439 -11.27 -14.54 -6.60
C LEU A 439 -12.19 -13.57 -5.86
N SER A 440 -11.70 -12.39 -5.48
CA SER A 440 -12.56 -11.39 -4.83
C SER A 440 -13.66 -10.87 -5.75
N ARG A 441 -13.37 -10.70 -7.05
CA ARG A 441 -14.38 -10.31 -8.05
C ARG A 441 -15.41 -11.40 -8.29
N GLU A 442 -14.99 -12.67 -8.35
CA GLU A 442 -15.88 -13.83 -8.49
C GLU A 442 -16.90 -13.87 -7.36
N LEU A 443 -16.45 -13.72 -6.10
CA LEU A 443 -17.34 -13.69 -4.94
C LEU A 443 -18.42 -12.61 -5.06
N ILE A 444 -18.01 -11.41 -5.46
CA ILE A 444 -18.95 -10.30 -5.68
C ILE A 444 -19.86 -10.54 -6.87
N TYR A 445 -19.35 -11.11 -7.96
CA TYR A 445 -20.14 -11.45 -9.14
C TYR A 445 -21.24 -12.47 -8.81
N ASP A 446 -20.91 -13.53 -8.07
CA ASP A 446 -21.89 -14.53 -7.65
C ASP A 446 -23.00 -13.86 -6.80
N LEU A 447 -22.64 -13.00 -5.84
CA LEU A 447 -23.64 -12.28 -5.02
C LEU A 447 -24.53 -11.32 -5.82
N LEU A 448 -23.95 -10.61 -6.79
CA LEU A 448 -24.69 -9.69 -7.66
C LEU A 448 -25.66 -10.44 -8.59
N THR A 449 -25.30 -11.66 -9.02
CA THR A 449 -26.13 -12.50 -9.90
C THR A 449 -27.16 -13.32 -9.15
N GLU A 450 -26.91 -13.66 -7.88
CA GLU A 450 -27.89 -14.24 -6.96
C GLU A 450 -28.96 -13.23 -6.54
N SER A 451 -28.64 -11.93 -6.56
CA SER A 451 -29.58 -10.87 -6.21
C SER A 451 -30.66 -10.66 -7.28
N THR A 452 -31.90 -10.51 -6.84
CA THR A 452 -33.06 -10.07 -7.63
C THR A 452 -32.80 -8.72 -8.26
N ASN A 453 -32.35 -7.73 -7.46
CA ASN A 453 -31.94 -6.42 -7.95
C ASN A 453 -30.60 -5.99 -7.34
N SER A 454 -29.64 -5.68 -8.20
CA SER A 454 -28.35 -5.11 -7.81
C SER A 454 -28.25 -3.64 -8.19
N TYR A 455 -27.86 -2.78 -7.25
CA TYR A 455 -27.85 -1.32 -7.46
C TYR A 455 -26.45 -0.74 -7.62
N TYR A 456 -25.53 -1.18 -6.78
CA TYR A 456 -24.18 -0.65 -6.69
C TYR A 456 -23.23 -1.71 -6.16
N CYS A 457 -21.98 -1.64 -6.59
CA CYS A 457 -20.90 -2.45 -6.04
C CYS A 457 -19.64 -1.58 -5.87
N ASP A 458 -18.96 -1.75 -4.74
CA ASP A 458 -17.61 -1.22 -4.51
C ASP A 458 -16.74 -2.27 -3.83
N THR A 459 -15.87 -2.85 -4.63
CA THR A 459 -14.79 -3.74 -4.22
C THR A 459 -15.24 -5.06 -3.60
N ASP A 460 -15.68 -5.01 -2.37
CA ASP A 460 -16.11 -6.11 -1.51
C ASP A 460 -17.50 -5.88 -0.90
N GLY A 461 -18.14 -4.75 -1.23
CA GLY A 461 -19.54 -4.48 -0.87
C GLY A 461 -20.46 -4.29 -2.06
N PHE A 462 -21.75 -4.52 -1.82
CA PHE A 462 -22.81 -4.39 -2.81
C PHE A 462 -24.14 -3.98 -2.18
N ALA A 463 -24.99 -3.35 -2.99
CA ALA A 463 -26.33 -2.93 -2.61
C ALA A 463 -27.39 -3.73 -3.36
N THR A 464 -28.35 -4.28 -2.61
CA THR A 464 -29.45 -5.14 -3.09
C THR A 464 -30.70 -4.94 -2.23
N ASP A 465 -31.88 -5.26 -2.73
CA ASP A 465 -33.12 -5.30 -1.93
C ASP A 465 -33.35 -6.65 -1.23
N ASP A 466 -32.56 -7.67 -1.56
CA ASP A 466 -32.65 -8.98 -0.95
C ASP A 466 -32.01 -9.06 0.44
N ASP A 467 -32.37 -10.11 1.17
CA ASP A 467 -31.72 -10.53 2.40
C ASP A 467 -30.67 -11.60 2.14
N PHE A 468 -29.46 -11.37 2.65
CA PHE A 468 -28.37 -12.35 2.64
C PHE A 468 -28.02 -12.80 4.06
N PRO A 469 -27.61 -14.08 4.26
CA PRO A 469 -27.10 -14.54 5.53
C PRO A 469 -25.88 -13.73 5.98
N THR A 470 -25.92 -13.21 7.20
CA THR A 470 -24.82 -12.41 7.78
C THR A 470 -24.04 -13.17 8.84
N GLY A 471 -22.76 -12.88 8.95
CA GLY A 471 -21.89 -13.40 10.00
C GLY A 471 -20.64 -12.56 10.23
N ASN A 472 -19.78 -13.02 11.12
CA ASN A 472 -18.60 -12.28 11.59
C ASN A 472 -17.28 -12.97 11.22
N GLU A 473 -17.33 -14.13 10.59
CA GLU A 473 -16.15 -14.89 10.17
C GLU A 473 -15.55 -14.36 8.86
N LEU A 474 -14.34 -14.80 8.56
CA LEU A 474 -13.59 -14.41 7.37
C LEU A 474 -14.34 -14.85 6.10
N GLY A 475 -14.64 -13.90 5.21
CA GLY A 475 -15.37 -14.15 3.97
C GLY A 475 -16.89 -14.18 4.10
N GLU A 476 -17.45 -14.10 5.31
CA GLU A 476 -18.90 -13.95 5.50
C GLU A 476 -19.35 -12.52 5.21
N LEU A 477 -20.64 -12.36 4.88
CA LEU A 477 -21.25 -11.05 4.69
C LEU A 477 -21.60 -10.40 6.02
N LYS A 478 -21.41 -9.09 6.10
CA LYS A 478 -22.00 -8.24 7.15
C LYS A 478 -22.92 -7.23 6.48
N MET A 479 -24.08 -6.99 7.07
CA MET A 479 -24.93 -5.86 6.68
C MET A 479 -24.38 -4.60 7.35
N GLU A 480 -23.97 -3.61 6.56
CA GLU A 480 -23.42 -2.36 7.10
C GLU A 480 -24.49 -1.28 7.25
N LYS A 481 -25.49 -1.25 6.36
CA LYS A 481 -26.42 -0.13 6.29
C LYS A 481 -27.74 -0.48 5.58
N ASP A 482 -28.84 0.05 6.12
CA ASP A 482 -30.10 0.21 5.39
C ASP A 482 -30.12 1.49 4.56
N ILE A 483 -30.52 1.37 3.30
CA ILE A 483 -30.71 2.45 2.34
C ILE A 483 -32.22 2.65 2.20
N ILE A 484 -32.73 3.68 2.87
CA ILE A 484 -34.15 4.06 2.85
C ILE A 484 -34.45 4.85 1.58
#